data_AF-F0UHM2-F1
#
_entry.id   AF-F0UHM2-F1
#
_cell.length_a   1.000
_cell.length_b   1.000
_cell.length_c   1.000
_cell.angle_alpha   90.00
_cell.angle_beta   90.00
_cell.angle_gamma   90.00
#
_symmetry.space_group_name_H-M   'P 1'
#
loop_
_entity.id
_entity.type
_entity.pdbx_description
1 polymer ?
#
loop_
_entity_poly.entity_id
_entity_poly.type
_entity_poly.pdbx_seq_one_letter_code
_entity_poly.pdbx_strand_id
1 'polypeptide(L)'
;MADPNGTLVRIGINGCDAKSGGGDVELLINQFQLSRSSAKSVVPLVGSHATCGEVEDAARACFESFNYNILLDNCQTFTIDVLTELRRRFPSRIQQASISLIREQYGTTPVKIQQFLDGNKQQSTKGHHPKFRATIPS
;
A
#
# COMPACT_ATOMS: atom_id res chain seq x y z
N MET A 1 28.91 -0.39 15.42
CA MET A 1 27.92 -0.69 14.35
C MET A 1 27.44 0.63 13.80
N ALA A 2 27.55 0.84 12.49
CA ALA A 2 27.02 2.02 11.83
C ALA A 2 25.48 1.92 11.78
N ASP A 3 24.80 3.06 11.92
CA ASP A 3 23.35 3.14 11.82
C ASP A 3 22.92 2.76 10.39
N PRO A 4 21.89 1.90 10.21
CA PRO A 4 21.52 1.44 8.89
C PRO A 4 20.90 2.57 8.07
N ASN A 5 21.38 2.72 6.84
CA ASN A 5 20.74 3.56 5.83
C ASN A 5 19.48 2.86 5.30
N GLY A 6 18.46 3.64 4.96
CA GLY A 6 17.23 3.13 4.37
C GLY A 6 16.53 4.18 3.52
N THR A 7 15.43 3.75 2.90
CA THR A 7 14.53 4.63 2.15
C THR A 7 13.23 4.81 2.94
N LEU A 8 12.87 6.05 3.22
CA LEU A 8 11.59 6.42 3.82
C LEU A 8 10.62 6.77 2.71
N VAL A 9 9.57 5.97 2.59
CA VAL A 9 8.45 6.22 1.67
C VAL A 9 7.25 6.64 2.48
N ARG A 10 6.71 7.84 2.20
CA ARG A 10 5.58 8.40 2.94
C ARG A 10 4.71 9.28 2.06
N ILE A 11 3.49 9.51 2.52
CA ILE A 11 2.63 10.53 1.94
C ILE A 11 2.84 11.84 2.71
N GLY A 12 3.01 12.94 1.98
CA GLY A 12 3.11 14.30 2.51
C GLY A 12 2.09 15.23 1.85
N ILE A 13 2.04 16.47 2.33
CA ILE A 13 1.30 17.57 1.72
C ILE A 13 2.32 18.59 1.24
N ASN A 14 2.30 18.92 -0.05
CA ASN A 14 3.10 19.98 -0.62
C ASN A 14 2.29 21.30 -0.62
N GLY A 15 2.93 22.44 -0.34
CA GLY A 15 2.27 23.75 -0.32
C GLY A 15 1.56 24.16 0.97
N CYS A 16 1.87 23.54 2.11
CA CYS A 16 1.30 23.96 3.40
C CYS A 16 2.03 25.19 3.97
N ASP A 17 1.59 26.38 3.57
CA ASP A 17 1.48 27.46 4.54
C ASP A 17 0.43 27.01 5.56
N ALA A 18 0.78 26.99 6.85
CA ALA A 18 -0.08 26.49 7.95
C ALA A 18 -1.47 27.14 8.03
N LYS A 19 -1.76 28.15 7.20
CA LYS A 19 -3.01 28.91 7.13
C LYS A 19 -3.95 28.50 5.98
N SER A 20 -3.50 27.76 4.96
CA SER A 20 -4.31 27.61 3.73
C SER A 20 -5.10 26.31 3.60
N GLY A 21 -4.82 25.28 4.41
CA GLY A 21 -5.61 24.03 4.44
C GLY A 21 -5.80 23.30 3.10
N GLY A 22 -5.01 23.64 2.08
CA GLY A 22 -5.23 23.23 0.69
C GLY A 22 -3.91 23.00 -0.03
N GLY A 23 -3.10 22.09 0.50
CA GLY A 23 -1.93 21.59 -0.21
C GLY A 23 -2.22 20.28 -0.92
N ASP A 24 -1.51 20.03 -2.01
CA ASP A 24 -1.64 18.80 -2.78
C ASP A 24 -0.94 17.64 -2.07
N VAL A 25 -1.59 16.48 -2.10
CA VAL A 25 -1.04 15.23 -1.55
C VAL A 25 0.09 14.75 -2.47
N GLU A 26 1.25 14.41 -1.92
CA GLU A 26 2.41 13.94 -2.67
C GLU A 26 3.04 12.68 -2.05
N LEU A 27 3.49 11.75 -2.90
CA LEU A 27 4.32 10.63 -2.48
C LEU A 27 5.78 11.08 -2.36
N LEU A 28 6.31 11.03 -1.15
CA LEU A 28 7.69 11.43 -0.83
C LEU A 28 8.55 10.19 -0.59
N ILE A 29 9.68 10.14 -1.30
CA ILE A 29 10.68 9.08 -1.21
C ILE A 29 12.00 9.74 -0.85
N ASN A 30 12.50 9.49 0.36
CA ASN A 30 13.71 10.12 0.88
C ASN A 30 14.68 9.08 1.41
N GLN A 31 15.97 9.26 1.15
CA GLN A 31 16.99 8.53 1.89
C GLN A 31 16.95 8.99 3.35
N PHE A 32 16.98 8.03 4.27
CA PHE A 32 17.07 8.32 5.70
C PHE A 32 18.13 7.42 6.32
N GLN A 33 18.79 7.93 7.34
CA GLN A 33 19.62 7.11 8.21
C GLN A 33 18.80 6.82 9.45
N LEU A 34 18.67 5.54 9.78
CA LEU A 34 18.02 5.12 11.01
C LEU A 34 19.02 5.34 12.15
N SER A 35 19.21 6.62 12.53
CA SER A 35 19.94 6.96 13.74
C SER A 35 19.29 6.21 14.90
N ARG A 36 20.05 5.86 15.95
CA ARG A 36 19.53 5.21 17.17
C ARG A 36 18.27 5.92 17.67
N SER A 37 17.14 5.50 17.14
CA SER A 37 15.91 6.22 17.25
C SER A 37 15.37 5.92 18.64
N SER A 38 15.03 6.98 19.37
CA SER A 38 14.27 6.89 20.61
C SER A 38 12.86 6.35 20.40
N ALA A 39 12.42 6.12 19.15
CA ALA A 39 11.21 5.37 18.86
C ALA A 39 11.43 3.90 19.25
N LYS A 40 10.83 3.52 20.38
CA LYS A 40 10.66 2.16 20.89
C LYS A 40 10.00 1.14 19.90
N SER A 41 9.92 1.41 18.60
CA SER A 41 8.96 0.75 17.70
C SER A 41 9.50 0.53 16.28
N VAL A 42 10.71 -0.02 16.15
CA VAL A 42 11.11 -0.66 14.88
C VAL A 42 10.59 -2.09 14.88
N VAL A 43 9.82 -2.46 13.86
CA VAL A 43 9.15 -3.75 13.77
C VAL A 43 9.81 -4.56 12.66
N PRO A 44 10.69 -5.52 12.99
CA PRO A 44 11.30 -6.35 11.97
C PRO A 44 10.26 -7.30 11.37
N LEU A 45 10.04 -7.21 10.06
CA LEU A 45 9.16 -8.11 9.31
C LEU A 45 9.92 -9.40 8.93
N VAL A 46 10.18 -10.26 9.91
CA VAL A 46 11.01 -11.47 9.74
C VAL A 46 10.46 -12.36 8.63
N GLY A 47 11.35 -12.81 7.73
CA GLY A 47 11.00 -13.69 6.61
C GLY A 47 10.31 -12.99 5.44
N SER A 48 10.08 -11.67 5.55
CA SER A 48 9.63 -10.83 4.44
C SER A 48 10.80 -10.03 3.87
N HIS A 49 10.87 -9.90 2.55
CA HIS A 49 11.88 -9.07 1.89
C HIS A 49 11.36 -8.46 0.60
N ALA A 50 11.79 -7.23 0.32
CA ALA A 50 11.56 -6.52 -0.93
C ALA A 50 12.76 -5.59 -1.17
N THR A 51 13.04 -5.31 -2.45
CA THR A 51 14.03 -4.29 -2.83
C THR A 51 13.44 -2.88 -2.68
N CYS A 52 14.29 -1.85 -2.63
CA CYS A 52 13.82 -0.46 -2.57
C CYS A 52 12.89 -0.12 -3.74
N GLY A 53 13.28 -0.49 -4.97
CA GLY A 53 12.45 -0.25 -6.16
C GLY A 53 11.08 -0.91 -6.09
N GLU A 54 11.00 -2.15 -5.58
CA GLU A 54 9.71 -2.84 -5.39
C GLU A 54 8.81 -2.12 -4.39
N VAL A 55 9.38 -1.59 -3.30
CA VAL A 55 8.63 -0.81 -2.29
C VAL A 55 8.12 0.50 -2.90
N GLU A 56 8.96 1.20 -3.65
CA GLU A 56 8.58 2.46 -4.31
C GLU A 56 7.49 2.25 -5.36
N ASP A 57 7.59 1.21 -6.18
CA ASP A 57 6.60 0.90 -7.21
C ASP A 57 5.27 0.42 -6.63
N ALA A 58 5.29 -0.28 -5.48
CA ALA A 58 4.07 -0.62 -4.75
C ALA A 58 3.43 0.62 -4.14
N ALA A 59 4.23 1.50 -3.52
CA ALA A 59 3.78 2.76 -2.95
C ALA A 59 3.16 3.69 -3.99
N ARG A 60 3.77 3.82 -5.17
CA ARG A 60 3.24 4.60 -6.29
C ARG A 60 1.88 4.06 -6.76
N ALA A 61 1.76 2.75 -6.92
CA ALA A 61 0.48 2.16 -7.33
C ALA A 61 -0.61 2.34 -6.28
N CYS A 62 -0.30 2.24 -4.98
CA CYS A 62 -1.26 2.57 -3.93
C CYS A 62 -1.66 4.05 -4.00
N PHE A 63 -0.68 4.94 -4.12
CA PHE A 63 -0.94 6.38 -4.21
C PHE A 63 -1.86 6.73 -5.39
N GLU A 64 -1.57 6.21 -6.57
CA GLU A 64 -2.35 6.44 -7.80
C GLU A 64 -3.73 5.77 -7.78
N SER A 65 -3.83 4.55 -7.25
CA SER A 65 -5.07 3.76 -7.29
C SER A 65 -6.13 4.24 -6.29
N PHE A 66 -5.72 4.87 -5.18
CA PHE A 66 -6.62 5.13 -4.05
C PHE A 66 -7.11 6.57 -3.93
N ASN A 67 -6.66 7.48 -4.81
CA ASN A 67 -6.90 8.92 -4.69
C ASN A 67 -6.76 9.36 -3.21
N TYR A 68 -5.58 9.05 -2.66
CA TYR A 68 -5.36 8.89 -1.22
C TYR A 68 -5.82 10.14 -0.45
N ASN A 69 -6.84 10.00 0.39
CA ASN A 69 -7.40 11.12 1.13
C ASN A 69 -6.75 11.15 2.50
N ILE A 70 -5.74 12.02 2.67
CA ILE A 70 -4.99 12.19 3.93
C ILE A 70 -5.90 12.36 5.17
N LEU A 71 -7.13 12.88 5.00
CA LEU A 71 -8.06 13.08 6.12
C LEU A 71 -8.76 11.79 6.57
N LEU A 72 -8.85 10.78 5.70
CA LEU A 72 -9.49 9.48 5.97
C LEU A 72 -8.46 8.34 6.09
N ASP A 73 -7.30 8.51 5.47
CA ASP A 73 -6.24 7.52 5.39
C ASP A 73 -4.98 8.05 6.06
N ASN A 74 -4.66 7.49 7.23
CA ASN A 74 -3.44 7.86 7.94
C ASN A 74 -2.22 7.05 7.43
N CYS A 75 -1.04 7.36 7.96
CA CYS A 75 0.21 6.68 7.59
C CYS A 75 0.21 5.17 7.88
N GLN A 76 -0.61 4.69 8.82
CA GLN A 76 -0.71 3.27 9.16
C GLN A 76 -1.48 2.51 8.08
N THR A 77 -2.62 3.06 7.62
CA THR A 77 -3.35 2.52 6.46
C THR A 77 -2.45 2.42 5.24
N PHE A 78 -1.62 3.46 5.00
CA PHE A 78 -0.73 3.49 3.84
C PHE A 78 0.30 2.38 3.91
N THR A 79 0.89 2.18 5.09
CA THR A 79 1.86 1.12 5.35
C THR A 79 1.26 -0.26 5.08
N ILE A 80 0.04 -0.52 5.55
CA ILE A 80 -0.65 -1.80 5.34
C ILE A 80 -1.00 -2.00 3.87
N ASP A 81 -1.45 -0.95 3.18
CA ASP A 81 -1.78 -1.03 1.77
C ASP A 81 -0.52 -1.36 0.95
N VAL A 82 0.59 -0.65 1.16
CA VAL A 82 1.86 -0.97 0.48
C VAL A 82 2.32 -2.41 0.74
N LEU A 83 2.24 -2.90 1.98
CA LEU A 83 2.58 -4.30 2.29
C LEU A 83 1.64 -5.30 1.61
N THR A 84 0.35 -4.97 1.50
CA THR A 84 -0.63 -5.84 0.84
C THR A 84 -0.41 -5.87 -0.67
N GLU A 85 -0.07 -4.73 -1.29
CA GLU A 85 0.29 -4.66 -2.71
C GLU A 85 1.60 -5.39 -3.00
N LEU A 86 2.62 -5.24 -2.15
CA LEU A 86 3.86 -6.00 -2.25
C LEU A 86 3.61 -7.50 -2.17
N ARG A 87 2.76 -7.97 -1.24
CA ARG A 87 2.38 -9.39 -1.17
C ARG A 87 1.59 -9.84 -2.37
N ARG A 88 0.70 -9.00 -2.92
CA ARG A 88 -0.06 -9.33 -4.14
C ARG A 88 0.88 -9.54 -5.33
N ARG A 89 1.92 -8.70 -5.47
CA ARG A 89 2.93 -8.81 -6.53
C ARG A 89 3.93 -9.93 -6.29
N PHE A 90 4.33 -10.14 -5.03
CA PHE A 90 5.36 -11.10 -4.62
C PHE A 90 4.88 -12.00 -3.47
N PRO A 91 3.92 -12.92 -3.70
CA PRO A 91 3.25 -13.67 -2.63
C PRO A 91 4.19 -14.56 -1.78
N SER A 92 5.29 -15.02 -2.36
CA SER A 92 6.29 -15.85 -1.71
C SER A 92 7.33 -15.05 -0.91
N ARG A 93 7.48 -13.74 -1.16
CA ARG A 93 8.51 -12.90 -0.53
C ARG A 93 7.99 -12.08 0.64
N ILE A 94 6.70 -11.81 0.70
CA ILE A 94 6.07 -11.07 1.80
C ILE A 94 5.13 -12.01 2.53
N GLN A 95 5.39 -12.29 3.79
CA GLN A 95 4.56 -13.18 4.60
C GLN A 95 3.27 -12.49 5.05
N GLN A 96 2.17 -13.25 5.10
CA GLN A 96 0.91 -12.76 5.66
C GLN A 96 1.07 -12.35 7.14
N ALA A 97 1.92 -13.08 7.87
CA ALA A 97 2.23 -12.80 9.27
C ALA A 97 2.79 -11.38 9.47
N SER A 98 3.58 -10.87 8.51
CA SER A 98 4.08 -9.49 8.55
C SER A 98 2.96 -8.45 8.43
N ILE A 99 1.96 -8.72 7.59
CA ILE A 99 0.78 -7.83 7.47
C ILE A 99 -0.05 -7.90 8.75
N SER A 100 -0.28 -9.09 9.31
CA SER A 100 -1.03 -9.26 10.56
C SER A 100 -0.35 -8.55 11.74
N LEU A 101 0.98 -8.69 11.88
CA LEU A 101 1.76 -8.04 12.94
C LEU A 101 1.60 -6.52 12.93
N ILE A 102 1.72 -5.90 11.75
CA ILE A 102 1.57 -4.45 11.60
C ILE A 102 0.13 -4.02 11.92
N ARG A 103 -0.87 -4.80 11.52
CA ARG A 103 -2.29 -4.53 11.87
C ARG A 103 -2.52 -4.57 13.38
N GLU A 104 -1.99 -5.58 14.07
CA GLU A 104 -2.12 -5.73 15.52
C GLU A 104 -1.40 -4.61 16.28
N GLN A 105 -0.21 -4.21 15.80
CA GLN A 105 0.60 -3.20 16.46
C GLN A 105 0.03 -1.77 16.35
N TYR A 106 -0.66 -1.47 15.25
CA TYR A 106 -1.21 -0.13 15.00
C TYR A 106 -2.74 -0.04 15.12
N GLY A 107 -3.43 -1.17 15.32
CA GLY A 107 -4.89 -1.21 15.46
C GLY A 107 -5.65 -0.82 14.19
N THR A 108 -5.01 -0.95 13.02
CA THR A 108 -5.56 -0.45 11.75
C THR A 108 -6.01 -1.61 10.86
N THR A 109 -7.14 -1.43 10.17
CA THR A 109 -7.69 -2.43 9.23
C THR A 109 -7.39 -1.96 7.80
N PRO A 110 -6.91 -2.82 6.87
CA PRO A 110 -6.84 -2.48 5.45
C PRO A 110 -8.26 -2.32 4.93
N VAL A 111 -8.67 -1.08 4.74
CA VAL A 111 -10.00 -0.78 4.20
C VAL A 111 -9.94 -0.74 2.68
N LYS A 112 -8.92 -0.10 2.09
CA LYS A 112 -8.96 0.31 0.68
C LYS A 112 -8.42 -0.72 -0.31
N ILE A 113 -7.26 -1.34 -0.09
CA ILE A 113 -6.80 -2.40 -1.00
C ILE A 113 -7.76 -3.57 -1.05
N GLN A 114 -8.29 -3.99 0.10
CA GLN A 114 -9.24 -5.09 0.14
C GLN A 114 -10.52 -4.72 -0.62
N GLN A 115 -11.05 -3.51 -0.44
CA GLN A 115 -12.18 -2.99 -1.21
C GLN A 115 -11.91 -2.89 -2.71
N PHE A 116 -10.72 -2.46 -3.13
CA PHE A 116 -10.34 -2.42 -4.55
C PHE A 116 -10.22 -3.80 -5.16
N LEU A 117 -9.61 -4.75 -4.44
CA LEU A 117 -9.53 -6.14 -4.87
C LEU A 117 -10.92 -6.78 -4.97
N ASP A 118 -11.81 -6.51 -4.02
CA ASP A 118 -13.18 -7.04 -4.01
C ASP A 118 -14.06 -6.36 -5.08
N GLY A 119 -13.87 -5.06 -5.34
CA GLY A 119 -14.51 -4.33 -6.43
C GLY A 119 -14.10 -4.85 -7.82
N ASN A 120 -12.81 -5.13 -8.02
CA ASN A 120 -12.32 -5.73 -9.27
C ASN A 120 -12.77 -7.18 -9.46
N LYS A 121 -12.92 -7.96 -8.37
CA LYS A 121 -13.55 -9.29 -8.44
C LYS A 121 -15.00 -9.22 -8.92
N GLN A 122 -15.77 -8.22 -8.48
CA GLN A 122 -17.15 -8.04 -8.93
C GLN A 122 -17.26 -7.59 -10.40
N GLN A 123 -16.26 -6.89 -10.94
CA GLN A 123 -16.21 -6.58 -12.37
C GLN A 123 -15.84 -7.79 -13.22
N SER A 124 -14.94 -8.66 -12.74
CA SER A 124 -14.53 -9.88 -13.45
C SER A 124 -15.67 -10.92 -13.57
N THR A 125 -16.61 -10.97 -12.61
CA THR A 125 -17.79 -11.84 -12.69
C THR A 125 -18.95 -11.27 -13.51
N LYS A 126 -18.87 -10.02 -13.97
CA LYS A 126 -19.78 -9.44 -14.98
C LYS A 126 -19.24 -9.58 -16.41
N GLY A 127 -18.39 -10.59 -16.63
CA GLY A 127 -18.02 -11.08 -17.95
C GLY A 127 -19.27 -11.58 -18.69
N HIS A 128 -19.70 -10.76 -19.64
CA HIS A 128 -20.68 -11.04 -20.69
C HIS A 128 -20.63 -12.53 -21.12
N HIS A 129 -21.68 -13.29 -20.82
CA HIS A 129 -21.93 -14.55 -21.52
C HIS A 129 -22.37 -14.17 -22.95
N PRO A 130 -21.60 -14.45 -24.02
CA PRO A 130 -22.18 -14.42 -25.35
C PRO A 130 -23.19 -15.57 -25.41
N LYS A 131 -24.48 -15.24 -25.53
CA LYS A 131 -25.51 -16.21 -25.94
C LYS A 131 -25.17 -16.65 -27.36
N PHE A 132 -24.40 -17.72 -27.50
CA PHE A 132 -24.32 -18.45 -28.76
C PHE A 132 -25.68 -19.09 -29.02
N ARG A 133 -26.52 -18.38 -29.76
CA ARG A 133 -27.73 -18.94 -30.36
C ARG A 133 -27.29 -19.66 -31.63
N ALA A 134 -26.95 -20.94 -31.51
CA ALA A 134 -26.79 -21.81 -32.66
C ALA A 134 -28.17 -22.03 -33.29
N THR A 135 -28.43 -21.37 -34.41
CA THR A 135 -29.55 -21.72 -35.29
C THR A 135 -29.07 -22.88 -36.16
N ILE A 136 -29.57 -24.09 -35.88
CA ILE A 136 -29.38 -25.25 -36.76
C ILE A 136 -30.49 -25.18 -37.83
N PRO A 137 -30.16 -25.15 -39.13
CA PRO A 137 -31.17 -25.24 -40.18
C PRO A 137 -31.59 -26.70 -40.40
N SER A 138 -32.89 -26.91 -40.58
CA SER A 138 -33.47 -28.09 -41.24
C SER A 138 -34.06 -27.68 -42.57
#